data_AF-A0A255S3D2-F1
#
_entry.id   AF-A0A255S3D2-F1
#
_cell.length_a   1.000
_cell.length_b   1.000
_cell.length_c   1.000
_cell.angle_alpha   90.00
_cell.angle_beta   90.00
_cell.angle_gamma   90.00
#
_symmetry.space_group_name_H-M   'P 1'
#
loop_
_entity.id
_entity.type
_entity.pdbx_description
1 polymer ?
#
loop_
_entity_poly.entity_id
_entity_poly.type
_entity_poly.pdbx_seq_one_letter_code
_entity_poly.pdbx_strand_id
1 'polypeptide(L)'
;MKTISFGKGIKAVGKDAFLGCSNLEKVVITDISTWCGITFDGVDSNPTCLSNRIYDKAGIEITDLTIPSDVTIIRRYAFRNCLGLSSLTISEGVQCIEALAFNGCSFTSAIIPDSVTEIGDGAFSNCRSLSSIKIPKEITQIKSHVFENCSKIVSVEMSNNVTNIGNYAFYGCLNLYSIRMPQRLRFIGIHTFAGCQNLQEIGFSNDITEIHKTAFKGCTSLKKVMFPKEKEDLAREFEENFESCTIELA
;
A
#
# COMPACT_ATOMS: atom_id res chain seq x y z
N MET A 1 -18.32 -26.50 3.88
CA MET A 1 -17.60 -26.65 2.60
C MET A 1 -16.13 -26.38 2.87
N LYS A 2 -15.21 -27.28 2.51
CA LYS A 2 -13.76 -27.09 2.75
C LYS A 2 -13.04 -26.36 1.62
N THR A 3 -13.56 -26.48 0.40
CA THR A 3 -12.96 -25.88 -0.78
C THR A 3 -14.02 -25.09 -1.54
N ILE A 4 -13.67 -23.91 -2.01
CA ILE A 4 -14.47 -23.14 -2.95
C ILE A 4 -13.68 -22.83 -4.22
N SER A 5 -14.38 -22.78 -5.34
CA SER A 5 -13.90 -22.26 -6.61
C SER A 5 -15.02 -21.48 -7.26
N PHE A 6 -14.73 -20.35 -7.90
CA PHE A 6 -15.75 -19.60 -8.62
C PHE A 6 -15.89 -20.11 -10.05
N GLY A 7 -17.14 -20.29 -10.46
CA GLY A 7 -17.48 -20.58 -11.85
C GLY A 7 -17.27 -19.37 -12.76
N LYS A 8 -17.27 -19.61 -14.07
CA LYS A 8 -17.21 -18.53 -15.07
C LYS A 8 -18.40 -17.58 -14.90
N GLY A 9 -18.18 -16.28 -15.08
CA GLY A 9 -19.23 -15.27 -15.14
C GLY A 9 -19.64 -14.65 -13.81
N ILE A 10 -19.04 -15.05 -12.68
CA ILE A 10 -19.19 -14.31 -11.41
C ILE A 10 -18.57 -12.91 -11.60
N LYS A 11 -19.36 -11.87 -11.39
CA LYS A 11 -18.93 -10.46 -11.50
C LYS A 11 -18.91 -9.73 -10.17
N ALA A 12 -19.72 -10.19 -9.22
CA ALA A 12 -19.80 -9.61 -7.90
C ALA A 12 -20.17 -10.69 -6.88
N VAL A 13 -19.70 -10.49 -5.65
CA VAL A 13 -20.07 -11.27 -4.48
C VAL A 13 -20.58 -10.30 -3.43
N GLY A 14 -21.80 -10.53 -2.98
CA GLY A 14 -22.48 -9.67 -2.02
C GLY A 14 -21.83 -9.70 -0.65
N LYS A 15 -22.17 -8.69 0.15
CA LYS A 15 -21.76 -8.58 1.54
C LYS A 15 -22.08 -9.85 2.33
N ASP A 16 -21.16 -10.22 3.23
CA ASP A 16 -21.30 -11.33 4.16
C ASP A 16 -21.46 -12.72 3.50
N ALA A 17 -21.19 -12.86 2.19
CA ALA A 17 -21.34 -14.13 1.46
C ALA A 17 -20.51 -15.30 2.06
N PHE A 18 -19.43 -14.99 2.76
CA PHE A 18 -18.60 -15.96 3.48
C PHE A 18 -18.63 -15.78 5.00
N LEU A 19 -19.53 -14.93 5.52
CA LEU A 19 -19.69 -14.76 6.97
C LEU A 19 -20.06 -16.11 7.61
N GLY A 20 -19.31 -16.51 8.63
CA GLY A 20 -19.52 -17.77 9.34
C GLY A 20 -19.08 -19.02 8.58
N CYS A 21 -18.45 -18.92 7.41
CA CYS A 21 -17.90 -20.06 6.66
C CYS A 21 -16.62 -20.64 7.28
N SER A 22 -16.57 -20.82 8.61
CA SER A 22 -15.38 -21.14 9.41
C SER A 22 -14.66 -22.45 9.06
N ASN A 23 -15.30 -23.32 8.26
CA ASN A 23 -14.71 -24.58 7.79
C ASN A 23 -14.04 -24.47 6.41
N LEU A 24 -13.98 -23.27 5.81
CA LEU A 24 -13.35 -23.07 4.51
C LEU A 24 -11.82 -23.09 4.64
N GLU A 25 -11.19 -24.06 3.97
CA GLU A 25 -9.74 -24.31 4.03
C GLU A 25 -9.03 -23.88 2.73
N LYS A 26 -9.72 -23.95 1.58
CA LYS A 26 -9.11 -23.72 0.26
C LYS A 26 -9.96 -22.83 -0.63
N VAL A 27 -9.33 -21.82 -1.22
CA VAL A 27 -9.88 -21.01 -2.32
C VAL A 27 -9.12 -21.35 -3.58
N VAL A 28 -9.79 -21.99 -4.53
CA VAL A 28 -9.22 -22.37 -5.82
C VAL A 28 -9.55 -21.28 -6.84
N ILE A 29 -8.52 -20.61 -7.34
CA ILE A 29 -8.62 -19.61 -8.39
C ILE A 29 -8.17 -20.26 -9.70
N THR A 30 -9.13 -20.53 -10.58
CA THR A 30 -8.88 -21.20 -11.86
C THR A 30 -8.40 -20.25 -12.96
N ASP A 31 -8.66 -18.95 -12.79
CA ASP A 31 -8.37 -17.89 -13.73
C ASP A 31 -8.14 -16.57 -12.96
N ILE A 32 -6.89 -16.10 -12.90
CA ILE A 32 -6.52 -14.90 -12.15
C ILE A 32 -7.17 -13.65 -12.75
N SER A 33 -7.28 -13.57 -14.08
CA SER A 33 -7.87 -12.40 -14.75
C SER A 33 -9.33 -12.19 -14.37
N THR A 34 -10.11 -13.28 -14.41
CA THR A 34 -11.51 -13.30 -13.99
C THR A 34 -11.62 -12.94 -12.52
N TRP A 35 -10.76 -13.50 -11.66
CA TRP A 35 -10.75 -13.22 -10.23
C TRP A 35 -10.51 -11.74 -9.92
N CYS A 36 -9.53 -11.13 -10.58
CA CYS A 36 -9.25 -9.69 -10.46
C CYS A 36 -10.45 -8.82 -10.82
N GLY A 37 -11.35 -9.30 -11.70
CA GLY A 37 -12.55 -8.59 -12.14
C GLY A 37 -13.75 -8.67 -11.18
N ILE A 38 -13.67 -9.46 -10.10
CA ILE A 38 -14.79 -9.69 -9.19
C ILE A 38 -14.91 -8.57 -8.17
N THR A 39 -16.09 -7.99 -8.06
CA THR A 39 -16.40 -7.00 -7.02
C THR A 39 -16.81 -7.70 -5.73
N PHE A 40 -16.07 -7.46 -4.65
CA PHE A 40 -16.34 -7.99 -3.31
C PHE A 40 -16.94 -6.88 -2.44
N ASP A 41 -18.22 -7.00 -2.08
CA ASP A 41 -18.94 -6.00 -1.29
C ASP A 41 -18.69 -6.15 0.22
N GLY A 42 -17.48 -5.86 0.67
CA GLY A 42 -17.12 -5.84 2.10
C GLY A 42 -16.17 -6.96 2.53
N VAL A 43 -15.73 -6.90 3.78
CA VAL A 43 -14.60 -7.71 4.29
C VAL A 43 -14.87 -9.22 4.31
N ASP A 44 -16.12 -9.62 4.49
CA ASP A 44 -16.55 -11.03 4.57
C ASP A 44 -17.15 -11.55 3.25
N SER A 45 -17.02 -10.78 2.16
CA SER A 45 -17.50 -11.16 0.83
C SER A 45 -16.46 -11.90 -0.01
N ASN A 46 -15.16 -11.74 0.29
CA ASN A 46 -14.09 -12.50 -0.38
C ASN A 46 -13.71 -13.72 0.47
N PRO A 47 -13.77 -14.95 -0.05
CA PRO A 47 -13.44 -16.15 0.73
C PRO A 47 -11.97 -16.22 1.18
N THR A 48 -11.06 -15.42 0.61
CA THR A 48 -9.66 -15.35 1.05
C THR A 48 -9.51 -14.79 2.47
N CYS A 49 -10.53 -14.10 3.01
CA CYS A 49 -10.49 -13.62 4.39
C CYS A 49 -10.48 -14.74 5.44
N LEU A 50 -10.79 -15.98 5.04
CA LEU A 50 -10.84 -17.15 5.92
C LEU A 50 -9.69 -18.13 5.65
N SER A 51 -9.49 -18.54 4.39
CA SER A 51 -8.47 -19.54 4.05
C SER A 51 -7.06 -18.97 4.06
N ASN A 52 -6.91 -17.66 3.86
CA ASN A 52 -5.66 -16.90 3.71
C ASN A 52 -4.67 -17.44 2.67
N ARG A 53 -5.02 -18.51 1.95
CA ARG A 53 -4.25 -19.21 0.93
C ARG A 53 -5.12 -19.47 -0.28
N ILE A 54 -4.51 -19.33 -1.45
CA ILE A 54 -5.15 -19.54 -2.74
C ILE A 54 -4.43 -20.65 -3.50
N TYR A 55 -5.18 -21.41 -4.28
CA TYR A 55 -4.70 -22.58 -5.00
C TYR A 55 -5.08 -22.48 -6.48
N ASP A 56 -4.25 -23.02 -7.35
CA ASP A 56 -4.57 -23.14 -8.77
C ASP A 56 -5.55 -24.30 -9.04
N LYS A 57 -5.94 -24.48 -10.31
CA LYS A 57 -6.84 -25.57 -10.74
C LYS A 57 -6.30 -26.98 -10.47
N ALA A 58 -4.99 -27.14 -10.31
CA ALA A 58 -4.35 -28.41 -9.96
C ALA A 58 -4.30 -28.63 -8.43
N GLY A 59 -4.74 -27.65 -7.65
CA GLY A 59 -4.71 -27.69 -6.18
C GLY A 59 -3.33 -27.35 -5.61
N ILE A 60 -2.45 -26.76 -6.40
CA ILE A 60 -1.13 -26.29 -5.97
C ILE A 60 -1.30 -24.91 -5.36
N GLU A 61 -0.69 -24.68 -4.20
CA GLU A 61 -0.73 -23.35 -3.56
C GLU A 61 0.00 -22.33 -4.42
N ILE A 62 -0.63 -21.19 -4.65
CA ILE A 62 -0.01 -20.06 -5.34
C ILE A 62 0.73 -19.25 -4.29
N THR A 63 2.07 -19.31 -4.32
CA THR A 63 2.96 -18.50 -3.49
C THR A 63 3.49 -17.28 -4.23
N ASP A 64 3.65 -17.40 -5.55
CA ASP A 64 4.19 -16.35 -6.41
C ASP A 64 3.10 -15.90 -7.38
N LEU A 65 2.42 -14.81 -7.01
CA LEU A 65 1.26 -14.33 -7.74
C LEU A 65 1.70 -13.46 -8.91
N THR A 66 1.33 -13.88 -10.13
CA THR A 66 1.43 -13.03 -11.32
C THR A 66 0.04 -12.59 -11.74
N ILE A 67 -0.20 -11.27 -11.76
CA ILE A 67 -1.37 -10.67 -12.38
C ILE A 67 -1.07 -10.52 -13.87
N PRO A 68 -1.82 -11.18 -14.77
CA PRO A 68 -1.54 -11.18 -16.20
C PRO A 68 -1.91 -9.85 -16.87
N SER A 69 -1.36 -9.62 -18.07
CA SER A 69 -1.45 -8.34 -18.80
C SER A 69 -2.83 -8.04 -19.41
N ASP A 70 -3.73 -9.02 -19.45
CA ASP A 70 -5.12 -8.84 -19.87
C ASP A 70 -6.01 -8.24 -18.76
N VAL A 71 -5.49 -8.14 -17.52
CA VAL A 71 -6.14 -7.43 -16.43
C VAL A 71 -5.90 -5.93 -16.56
N THR A 72 -6.97 -5.15 -16.54
CA THR A 72 -6.89 -3.68 -16.48
C THR A 72 -7.11 -3.14 -15.08
N ILE A 73 -7.91 -3.84 -14.26
CA ILE A 73 -8.30 -3.43 -12.90
C ILE A 73 -8.19 -4.63 -11.97
N ILE A 74 -7.52 -4.45 -10.83
CA ILE A 74 -7.56 -5.37 -9.70
C ILE A 74 -8.58 -4.83 -8.71
N ARG A 75 -9.74 -5.49 -8.61
CA ARG A 75 -10.88 -5.01 -7.82
C ARG A 75 -10.63 -5.01 -6.32
N ARG A 76 -11.43 -4.20 -5.63
CA ARG A 76 -11.45 -4.07 -4.17
C ARG A 76 -11.50 -5.44 -3.50
N TYR A 77 -10.65 -5.63 -2.49
CA TYR A 77 -10.49 -6.87 -1.72
C TYR A 77 -10.01 -8.11 -2.48
N ALA A 78 -9.66 -8.06 -3.78
CA ALA A 78 -9.41 -9.27 -4.59
C ALA A 78 -8.46 -10.30 -3.95
N PHE A 79 -7.37 -9.87 -3.31
CA PHE A 79 -6.40 -10.74 -2.65
C PHE A 79 -6.21 -10.39 -1.17
N ARG A 80 -7.23 -9.79 -0.53
CA ARG A 80 -7.14 -9.43 0.89
C ARG A 80 -6.82 -10.66 1.75
N ASN A 81 -5.89 -10.50 2.69
CA ASN A 81 -5.40 -11.52 3.62
C ASN A 81 -4.84 -12.78 2.95
N CYS A 82 -4.37 -12.70 1.69
CA CYS A 82 -3.63 -13.80 1.07
C CYS A 82 -2.22 -13.94 1.70
N LEU A 83 -2.15 -14.47 2.92
CA LEU A 83 -0.94 -14.68 3.71
C LEU A 83 0.01 -15.74 3.13
N GLY A 84 -0.48 -16.60 2.23
CA GLY A 84 0.35 -17.59 1.53
C GLY A 84 1.26 -17.01 0.44
N LEU A 85 1.06 -15.73 0.05
CA LEU A 85 1.85 -15.10 -1.00
C LEU A 85 3.24 -14.69 -0.49
N SER A 86 4.27 -15.13 -1.20
CA SER A 86 5.68 -14.77 -1.02
C SER A 86 6.12 -13.62 -1.91
N SER A 87 5.58 -13.54 -3.13
CA SER A 87 5.88 -12.48 -4.11
C SER A 87 4.65 -12.07 -4.92
N LEU A 88 4.68 -10.84 -5.43
CA LEU A 88 3.67 -10.28 -6.33
C LEU A 88 4.35 -9.68 -7.56
N THR A 89 3.91 -10.09 -8.75
CA THR A 89 4.24 -9.44 -10.02
C THR A 89 2.96 -8.99 -10.70
N ILE A 90 2.83 -7.70 -10.96
CA ILE A 90 1.75 -7.14 -11.76
C ILE A 90 2.30 -6.86 -13.17
N SER A 91 1.67 -7.43 -14.20
CA SER A 91 2.13 -7.26 -15.58
C SER A 91 1.68 -5.92 -16.17
N GLU A 92 2.45 -5.40 -17.14
CA GLU A 92 2.05 -4.25 -17.96
C GLU A 92 0.63 -4.43 -18.52
N GLY A 93 -0.16 -3.36 -18.51
CA GLY A 93 -1.57 -3.36 -18.91
C GLY A 93 -2.54 -3.12 -17.75
N VAL A 94 -2.13 -3.47 -16.53
CA VAL A 94 -2.90 -3.12 -15.32
C VAL A 94 -2.81 -1.62 -15.08
N GLN A 95 -3.97 -0.97 -14.95
CA GLN A 95 -4.09 0.48 -14.79
C GLN A 95 -4.51 0.89 -13.37
N CYS A 96 -5.33 0.07 -12.71
CA CYS A 96 -5.90 0.41 -11.42
C CYS A 96 -5.80 -0.75 -10.42
N ILE A 97 -5.31 -0.46 -9.23
CA ILE A 97 -5.36 -1.34 -8.06
C ILE A 97 -6.35 -0.70 -7.09
N GLU A 98 -7.55 -1.26 -6.97
CA GLU A 98 -8.59 -0.69 -6.12
C GLU A 98 -8.29 -0.86 -4.61
N ALA A 99 -9.07 -0.16 -3.78
CA ALA A 99 -8.88 -0.13 -2.33
C ALA A 99 -8.78 -1.54 -1.71
N LEU A 100 -7.88 -1.72 -0.76
CA LEU A 100 -7.71 -2.94 0.03
C LEU A 100 -7.46 -4.22 -0.80
N ALA A 101 -7.10 -4.12 -2.08
CA ALA A 101 -6.93 -5.27 -2.98
C ALA A 101 -5.90 -6.29 -2.47
N PHE A 102 -4.81 -5.83 -1.85
CA PHE A 102 -3.76 -6.67 -1.26
C PHE A 102 -3.60 -6.41 0.25
N ASN A 103 -4.62 -5.85 0.91
CA ASN A 103 -4.56 -5.58 2.34
C ASN A 103 -4.24 -6.88 3.12
N GLY A 104 -3.24 -6.82 3.98
CA GLY A 104 -2.84 -7.93 4.85
C GLY A 104 -2.10 -9.07 4.16
N CYS A 105 -1.63 -8.91 2.91
CA CYS A 105 -0.79 -9.93 2.27
C CYS A 105 0.60 -10.03 2.92
N SER A 106 1.28 -11.17 2.77
CA SER A 106 2.58 -11.43 3.42
C SER A 106 3.77 -11.49 2.46
N PHE A 107 3.62 -11.00 1.23
CA PHE A 107 4.72 -11.01 0.26
C PHE A 107 5.87 -10.10 0.69
N THR A 108 7.10 -10.49 0.34
CA THR A 108 8.31 -9.73 0.68
C THR A 108 8.71 -8.73 -0.39
N SER A 109 8.25 -8.96 -1.63
CA SER A 109 8.48 -8.12 -2.81
C SER A 109 7.19 -7.96 -3.62
N ALA A 110 7.04 -6.79 -4.23
CA ALA A 110 5.98 -6.48 -5.17
C ALA A 110 6.54 -5.68 -6.35
N ILE A 111 6.33 -6.17 -7.56
CA ILE A 111 6.63 -5.47 -8.81
C ILE A 111 5.32 -4.86 -9.32
N ILE A 112 5.25 -3.53 -9.34
CA ILE A 112 4.12 -2.77 -9.88
C ILE A 112 4.59 -2.03 -11.14
N PRO A 113 3.96 -2.24 -12.30
CA PRO A 113 4.41 -1.67 -13.57
C PRO A 113 4.02 -0.21 -13.67
N ASP A 114 4.69 0.50 -14.57
CA ASP A 114 4.43 1.93 -14.82
C ASP A 114 3.05 2.19 -15.45
N SER A 115 2.41 1.15 -16.02
CA SER A 115 1.03 1.25 -16.52
C SER A 115 0.00 1.52 -15.42
N VAL A 116 0.33 1.26 -14.15
CA VAL A 116 -0.57 1.52 -13.02
C VAL A 116 -0.62 3.02 -12.73
N THR A 117 -1.77 3.63 -13.00
CA THR A 117 -2.05 5.05 -12.81
C THR A 117 -2.80 5.35 -11.52
N GLU A 118 -3.36 4.32 -10.86
CA GLU A 118 -4.12 4.49 -9.60
C GLU A 118 -3.89 3.34 -8.62
N ILE A 119 -3.64 3.70 -7.36
CA ILE A 119 -3.59 2.78 -6.22
C ILE A 119 -4.59 3.28 -5.16
N GLY A 120 -5.57 2.45 -4.84
CA GLY A 120 -6.67 2.74 -3.92
C GLY A 120 -6.25 2.77 -2.45
N ASP A 121 -7.13 3.33 -1.60
CA ASP A 121 -6.89 3.42 -0.16
C ASP A 121 -6.61 2.05 0.45
N GLY A 122 -5.54 1.97 1.25
CA GLY A 122 -5.14 0.74 1.93
C GLY A 122 -4.82 -0.45 1.02
N ALA A 123 -4.59 -0.24 -0.30
CA ALA A 123 -4.36 -1.34 -1.24
C ALA A 123 -3.26 -2.31 -0.79
N PHE A 124 -2.21 -1.81 -0.12
CA PHE A 124 -1.10 -2.59 0.42
C PHE A 124 -0.99 -2.48 1.94
N SER A 125 -2.04 -2.04 2.65
CA SER A 125 -1.95 -1.88 4.10
C SER A 125 -1.80 -3.22 4.79
N ASN A 126 -1.07 -3.25 5.89
CA ASN A 126 -0.72 -4.42 6.68
C ASN A 126 0.09 -5.47 5.90
N CYS A 127 0.74 -5.11 4.79
CA CYS A 127 1.73 -5.95 4.12
C CYS A 127 3.05 -6.00 4.92
N ARG A 128 2.99 -6.64 6.10
CA ARG A 128 4.02 -6.56 7.15
C ARG A 128 5.37 -7.16 6.74
N SER A 129 5.41 -7.98 5.70
CA SER A 129 6.65 -8.57 5.17
C SER A 129 7.27 -7.79 4.03
N LEU A 130 6.55 -6.84 3.43
CA LEU A 130 7.03 -6.07 2.28
C LEU A 130 8.23 -5.23 2.70
N SER A 131 9.37 -5.40 2.01
CA SER A 131 10.65 -4.83 2.42
C SER A 131 11.07 -3.59 1.63
N SER A 132 10.59 -3.48 0.40
CA SER A 132 10.78 -2.33 -0.49
C SER A 132 9.60 -2.20 -1.43
N ILE A 133 9.38 -0.98 -1.93
CA ILE A 133 8.38 -0.73 -2.96
C ILE A 133 8.83 0.40 -3.87
N LYS A 134 8.59 0.22 -5.17
CA LYS A 134 8.69 1.28 -6.17
C LYS A 134 7.29 1.73 -6.56
N ILE A 135 7.00 3.01 -6.39
CA ILE A 135 5.75 3.63 -6.80
C ILE A 135 5.82 3.89 -8.31
N PRO A 136 4.83 3.43 -9.10
CA PRO A 136 4.78 3.66 -10.55
C PRO A 136 4.88 5.14 -10.93
N LYS A 137 5.50 5.43 -12.08
CA LYS A 137 5.83 6.81 -12.47
C LYS A 137 4.61 7.73 -12.65
N GLU A 138 3.48 7.18 -13.08
CA GLU A 138 2.25 7.92 -13.38
C GLU A 138 1.43 8.25 -12.12
N ILE A 139 1.79 7.69 -10.96
CA ILE A 139 1.10 7.99 -9.70
C ILE A 139 1.37 9.44 -9.30
N THR A 140 0.29 10.20 -9.15
CA THR A 140 0.32 11.60 -8.67
C THR A 140 -0.11 11.72 -7.21
N GLN A 141 -0.79 10.71 -6.66
CA GLN A 141 -1.27 10.72 -5.29
C GLN A 141 -1.06 9.36 -4.64
N ILE A 142 -0.41 9.34 -3.48
CA ILE A 142 -0.43 8.19 -2.59
C ILE A 142 -1.65 8.37 -1.68
N LYS A 143 -2.67 7.53 -1.86
CA LYS A 143 -3.93 7.62 -1.11
C LYS A 143 -3.77 7.25 0.37
N SER A 144 -4.85 7.36 1.13
CA SER A 144 -4.79 7.10 2.56
C SER A 144 -4.51 5.62 2.83
N HIS A 145 -3.77 5.35 3.90
CA HIS A 145 -3.45 4.01 4.39
C HIS A 145 -2.68 3.10 3.42
N VAL A 146 -2.25 3.52 2.22
CA VAL A 146 -1.75 2.61 1.16
C VAL A 146 -0.70 1.62 1.67
N PHE A 147 0.29 2.06 2.47
CA PHE A 147 1.32 1.23 3.09
C PHE A 147 1.25 1.27 4.62
N GLU A 148 0.07 1.52 5.20
CA GLU A 148 -0.11 1.49 6.65
C GLU A 148 0.35 0.14 7.22
N ASN A 149 1.12 0.15 8.31
CA ASN A 149 1.65 -1.01 9.02
C ASN A 149 2.50 -1.97 8.16
N CYS A 150 3.09 -1.48 7.07
CA CYS A 150 4.12 -2.21 6.31
C CYS A 150 5.46 -2.13 7.04
N SER A 151 5.54 -2.77 8.22
CA SER A 151 6.60 -2.57 9.21
C SER A 151 8.01 -2.97 8.76
N LYS A 152 8.13 -3.76 7.69
CA LYS A 152 9.43 -4.18 7.11
C LYS A 152 9.93 -3.30 5.99
N ILE A 153 9.15 -2.33 5.50
CA ILE A 153 9.61 -1.41 4.45
C ILE A 153 10.81 -0.63 4.99
N VAL A 154 11.95 -0.73 4.31
CA VAL A 154 13.17 0.03 4.64
C VAL A 154 13.33 1.25 3.76
N SER A 155 12.85 1.17 2.51
CA SER A 155 12.94 2.23 1.51
C SER A 155 11.73 2.23 0.58
N VAL A 156 11.40 3.41 0.08
CA VAL A 156 10.31 3.65 -0.88
C VAL A 156 10.89 4.49 -2.02
N GLU A 157 10.84 3.99 -3.24
CA GLU A 157 11.18 4.77 -4.43
C GLU A 157 9.90 5.41 -4.98
N MET A 158 9.87 6.75 -5.02
CA MET A 158 8.72 7.50 -5.55
C MET A 158 9.13 8.31 -6.78
N SER A 159 8.21 8.42 -7.74
CA SER A 159 8.39 9.33 -8.87
C SER A 159 8.22 10.78 -8.43
N ASN A 160 8.80 11.70 -9.20
CA ASN A 160 8.66 13.14 -8.95
C ASN A 160 7.25 13.68 -9.27
N ASN A 161 6.34 12.86 -9.82
CA ASN A 161 4.98 13.27 -10.15
C ASN A 161 4.03 13.27 -8.95
N VAL A 162 4.41 12.62 -7.85
CA VAL A 162 3.59 12.58 -6.64
C VAL A 162 3.48 13.98 -6.03
N THR A 163 2.26 14.50 -5.96
CA THR A 163 1.95 15.82 -5.39
C THR A 163 1.30 15.74 -4.01
N ASN A 164 0.75 14.59 -3.64
CA ASN A 164 -0.01 14.41 -2.40
C ASN A 164 0.28 13.05 -1.76
N ILE A 165 0.53 13.03 -0.45
CA ILE A 165 0.60 11.81 0.36
C ILE A 165 -0.48 11.87 1.43
N GLY A 166 -1.44 10.96 1.33
CA GLY A 166 -2.64 10.93 2.16
C GLY A 166 -2.41 10.50 3.60
N ASN A 167 -3.51 10.50 4.35
CA ASN A 167 -3.50 10.19 5.77
C ASN A 167 -3.02 8.76 6.01
N TYR A 168 -2.20 8.54 7.03
CA TYR A 168 -1.70 7.22 7.43
C TYR A 168 -0.97 6.43 6.33
N ALA A 169 -0.58 7.04 5.21
CA ALA A 169 -0.07 6.30 4.04
C ALA A 169 1.16 5.43 4.34
N PHE A 170 2.01 5.82 5.29
CA PHE A 170 3.15 5.06 5.80
C PHE A 170 3.12 4.92 7.34
N TYR A 171 1.93 5.03 7.94
CA TYR A 171 1.77 4.88 9.39
C TYR A 171 2.33 3.54 9.84
N GLY A 172 3.14 3.50 10.90
CA GLY A 172 3.67 2.25 11.44
C GLY A 172 4.65 1.51 10.52
N CYS A 173 5.22 2.17 9.51
CA CYS A 173 6.39 1.66 8.77
C CYS A 173 7.65 1.73 9.64
N LEU A 174 7.74 0.85 10.64
CA LEU A 174 8.73 0.89 11.72
C LEU A 174 10.18 0.91 11.22
N ASN A 175 10.46 0.19 10.13
CA ASN A 175 11.81 0.06 9.57
C ASN A 175 12.16 1.11 8.51
N LEU A 176 11.25 2.03 8.16
CA LEU A 176 11.52 3.02 7.14
C LEU A 176 12.66 3.93 7.61
N TYR A 177 13.82 3.81 6.98
CA TYR A 177 15.05 4.47 7.43
C TYR A 177 15.22 5.86 6.81
N SER A 178 15.01 5.93 5.50
CA SER A 178 15.07 7.17 4.72
C SER A 178 14.02 7.12 3.62
N ILE A 179 13.53 8.28 3.24
CA ILE A 179 12.59 8.44 2.14
C ILE A 179 12.91 9.73 1.39
N ARG A 180 13.18 9.59 0.09
CA ARG A 180 13.40 10.74 -0.78
C ARG A 180 12.04 11.31 -1.18
N MET A 181 11.75 12.55 -0.78
CA MET A 181 10.49 13.17 -1.16
C MET A 181 10.46 13.55 -2.66
N PRO A 182 9.30 13.39 -3.31
CA PRO A 182 9.07 13.84 -4.69
C PRO A 182 9.28 15.35 -4.82
N GLN A 183 9.84 15.78 -5.96
CA GLN A 183 10.05 17.22 -6.20
C GLN A 183 8.76 18.04 -6.28
N ARG A 184 7.64 17.44 -6.70
CA ARG A 184 6.35 18.14 -6.83
C ARG A 184 5.42 17.94 -5.64
N LEU A 185 5.93 17.36 -4.53
CA LEU A 185 5.14 17.08 -3.33
C LEU A 185 4.65 18.40 -2.72
N ARG A 186 3.34 18.52 -2.53
CA ARG A 186 2.68 19.71 -1.96
C ARG A 186 2.13 19.45 -0.56
N PHE A 187 1.58 18.27 -0.32
CA PHE A 187 0.83 17.97 0.89
C PHE A 187 1.22 16.64 1.53
N ILE A 188 1.38 16.65 2.85
CA ILE A 188 1.54 15.47 3.71
C ILE A 188 0.41 15.45 4.74
N GLY A 189 -0.38 14.37 4.72
CA GLY A 189 -1.56 14.23 5.54
C GLY A 189 -1.34 13.86 7.01
N ILE A 190 -2.47 13.65 7.67
CA ILE A 190 -2.58 13.25 9.08
C ILE A 190 -1.85 11.92 9.28
N HIS A 191 -0.93 11.87 10.25
CA HIS A 191 -0.25 10.63 10.66
C HIS A 191 0.49 9.88 9.52
N THR A 192 0.82 10.54 8.41
CA THR A 192 1.41 9.90 7.24
C THR A 192 2.64 9.04 7.56
N PHE A 193 3.55 9.52 8.41
CA PHE A 193 4.75 8.81 8.87
C PHE A 193 4.70 8.50 10.38
N ALA A 194 3.54 8.61 11.02
CA ALA A 194 3.47 8.42 12.46
C ALA A 194 3.87 6.98 12.83
N GLY A 195 4.73 6.85 13.83
CA GLY A 195 5.33 5.57 14.22
C GLY A 195 6.45 5.05 13.31
N CYS A 196 6.92 5.79 12.31
CA CYS A 196 8.16 5.46 11.58
C CYS A 196 9.38 5.67 12.49
N GLN A 197 9.62 4.71 13.39
CA GLN A 197 10.59 4.83 14.48
C GLN A 197 12.05 4.83 14.01
N ASN A 198 12.35 4.28 12.84
CA ASN A 198 13.70 4.28 12.26
C ASN A 198 13.95 5.42 11.26
N LEU A 199 12.97 6.29 10.98
CA LEU A 199 13.15 7.38 10.03
C LEU A 199 14.09 8.42 10.66
N GLN A 200 15.27 8.65 10.07
CA GLN A 200 16.29 9.52 10.64
C GLN A 200 16.38 10.89 10.00
N GLU A 201 16.13 10.94 8.69
CA GLU A 201 16.24 12.14 7.90
C GLU A 201 15.13 12.24 6.87
N ILE A 202 14.73 13.49 6.60
CA ILE A 202 13.77 13.81 5.55
C ILE A 202 14.09 15.19 4.98
N GLY A 203 13.97 15.32 3.66
CA GLY A 203 14.14 16.60 2.97
C GLY A 203 12.93 16.90 2.11
N PHE A 204 12.52 18.17 2.07
CA PHE A 204 11.41 18.66 1.27
C PHE A 204 11.90 19.51 0.10
N SER A 205 11.09 19.61 -0.96
CA SER A 205 11.34 20.47 -2.11
C SER A 205 10.62 21.82 -1.98
N ASN A 206 10.86 22.73 -2.92
CA ASN A 206 10.20 24.04 -3.00
C ASN A 206 8.68 23.98 -3.21
N ASP A 207 8.15 22.83 -3.65
CA ASP A 207 6.73 22.69 -3.91
C ASP A 207 5.92 22.36 -2.65
N ILE A 208 6.57 22.01 -1.53
CA ILE A 208 5.86 21.67 -0.29
C ILE A 208 5.07 22.87 0.20
N THR A 209 3.78 22.69 0.47
CA THR A 209 2.90 23.76 0.96
C THR A 209 2.34 23.46 2.34
N GLU A 210 2.13 22.18 2.67
CA GLU A 210 1.49 21.80 3.93
C GLU A 210 2.01 20.45 4.43
N ILE A 211 2.33 20.42 5.72
CA ILE A 211 2.67 19.20 6.46
C ILE A 211 1.77 19.17 7.68
N HIS A 212 0.87 18.18 7.77
CA HIS A 212 0.02 18.10 8.94
C HIS A 212 0.84 17.92 10.22
N LYS A 213 0.51 18.65 11.29
CA LYS A 213 1.23 18.64 12.58
C LYS A 213 1.42 17.28 13.27
N THR A 214 0.66 16.27 12.85
CA THR A 214 0.79 14.90 13.38
C THR A 214 1.47 13.91 12.43
N ALA A 215 1.93 14.38 11.26
CA ALA A 215 2.50 13.56 10.20
C ALA A 215 3.65 12.70 10.70
N PHE A 216 4.51 13.21 11.58
CA PHE A 216 5.69 12.52 12.12
C PHE A 216 5.55 12.12 13.60
N LYS A 217 4.31 12.04 14.12
CA LYS A 217 4.08 11.67 15.53
C LYS A 217 4.73 10.31 15.85
N GLY A 218 5.65 10.27 16.82
CA GLY A 218 6.32 9.03 17.22
C GLY A 218 7.48 8.60 16.29
N CYS A 219 7.96 9.48 15.40
CA CYS A 219 9.23 9.31 14.70
C CYS A 219 10.40 9.59 15.65
N THR A 220 10.66 8.66 16.58
CA THR A 220 11.62 8.86 17.68
C THR A 220 13.08 8.93 17.26
N SER A 221 13.43 8.50 16.04
CA SER A 221 14.79 8.60 15.50
C SER A 221 15.00 9.77 14.54
N LEU A 222 13.98 10.60 14.30
CA LEU A 222 14.08 11.71 13.34
C LEU A 222 15.01 12.78 13.92
N LYS A 223 16.19 12.92 13.32
CA LYS A 223 17.25 13.82 13.77
C LYS A 223 17.42 15.02 12.87
N LYS A 224 17.16 14.88 11.57
CA LYS A 224 17.44 15.91 10.57
C LYS A 224 16.25 16.12 9.65
N VAL A 225 15.82 17.37 9.54
CA VAL A 225 14.77 17.80 8.61
C VAL A 225 15.31 18.94 7.77
N MET A 226 15.31 18.76 6.44
CA MET A 226 15.79 19.76 5.50
C MET A 226 14.62 20.42 4.80
N PHE A 227 14.54 21.74 4.93
CA PHE A 227 13.63 22.58 4.15
C PHE A 227 14.46 23.42 3.17
N PRO A 228 13.91 23.77 2.00
CA PRO A 228 14.52 24.81 1.19
C PRO A 228 14.34 26.18 1.86
N LYS A 229 15.26 27.12 1.61
CA LYS A 229 15.24 28.46 2.22
C LYS A 229 13.92 29.20 2.07
N GLU A 230 13.23 29.01 0.95
CA GLU A 230 11.94 29.64 0.64
C GLU A 230 10.77 29.10 1.49
N LYS A 231 11.00 28.08 2.33
CA LYS A 231 9.99 27.43 3.19
C LYS A 231 10.26 27.64 4.69
N GLU A 232 10.87 28.76 5.06
CA GLU A 232 11.16 29.11 6.45
C GLU A 232 9.91 29.12 7.35
N ASP A 233 8.77 29.62 6.86
CA ASP A 233 7.51 29.62 7.63
C ASP A 233 7.04 28.20 7.98
N LEU A 234 7.08 27.30 6.99
CA LEU A 234 6.71 25.89 7.19
C LEU A 234 7.72 25.17 8.08
N ALA A 235 9.00 25.52 7.99
CA ALA A 235 10.04 25.01 8.86
C ALA A 235 9.78 25.40 10.34
N ARG A 236 9.38 26.65 10.61
CA ARG A 236 8.97 27.10 11.95
C ARG A 236 7.76 26.35 12.47
N GLU A 237 6.71 26.21 11.66
CA GLU A 237 5.52 25.43 12.04
C GLU A 237 5.88 23.96 12.36
N PHE A 238 6.80 23.39 11.58
CA PHE A 238 7.30 22.04 11.85
C PHE A 238 8.02 21.97 13.21
N GLU A 239 8.89 22.93 13.50
CA GLU A 239 9.65 22.99 14.76
C GLU A 239 8.75 23.01 16.00
N GLU A 240 7.69 23.82 15.98
CA GLU A 240 6.70 23.92 17.07
C GLU A 240 6.01 22.58 17.40
N ASN A 241 5.99 21.65 16.45
CA ASN A 241 5.34 20.35 16.60
C ASN A 241 6.33 19.19 16.81
N PHE A 242 7.63 19.39 16.58
CA PHE A 242 8.66 18.33 16.51
C PHE A 242 10.02 18.76 17.10
N GLU A 243 10.03 19.04 18.41
CA GLU A 243 11.19 19.57 19.15
C GLU A 243 12.45 18.67 19.20
N SER A 244 12.36 17.40 18.77
CA SER A 244 13.46 16.43 18.89
C SER A 244 14.42 16.38 17.69
N CYS A 245 14.23 17.24 16.68
CA CYS A 245 15.02 17.20 15.44
C CYS A 245 15.72 18.54 15.15
N THR A 246 16.84 18.48 14.42
CA THR A 246 17.52 19.66 13.86
C THR A 246 16.89 20.02 12.52
N ILE A 247 16.54 21.29 12.36
CA ILE A 247 16.05 21.85 11.10
C ILE A 247 17.19 22.55 10.38
N GLU A 248 17.38 22.21 9.11
CA GLU A 248 18.35 22.85 8.21
C GLU A 248 17.63 23.52 7.04
N LEU A 249 18.03 24.75 6.72
CA LEU A 249 17.60 25.46 5.52
C LEU A 249 18.68 25.34 4.43
N ALA A 250 18.37 24.63 3.35
CA ALA A 250 19.26 24.40 2.21
C ALA A 250 18.96 25.37 1.05
#